data_AF-Q6ZXS5-F1
#
_entry.id   AF-Q6ZXS5-F1
#
_cell.length_a   1.000
_cell.length_b   1.000
_cell.length_c   1.000
_cell.angle_alpha   90.00
_cell.angle_beta   90.00
_cell.angle_gamma   90.00
#
_symmetry.space_group_name_H-M   'P 1'
#
loop_
_entity.id
_entity.type
_entity.pdbx_description
1 polymer ?
#
loop_
_entity_poly.entity_id
_entity_poly.type
_entity_poly.pdbx_seq_one_letter_code
_entity_poly.pdbx_strand_id
1 'polypeptide(L)'
;RRPKMMIWIKQYGDSFWAKDVNEFRGKDMIDAKEESISCSTCHDPKTMELRLYSEPLRIGLKKTGKDWNNISRNEKRTLVCAQCHVEYYFTHPDNGPAMRPVFPWDNGFNPEDMYQYYKGHGKKDADAPPGPFSDWVHAASKVPLIKMQHPDFETFQDG
;
A
#
# COMPACT_ATOMS: atom_id res chain seq x y z
N ARG A 1 20.68 8.80 -1.92
CA ARG A 1 19.90 9.12 -0.70
C ARG A 1 18.83 8.03 -0.50
N ARG A 2 18.23 7.89 0.70
CA ARG A 2 17.10 6.96 0.91
C ARG A 2 15.79 7.70 0.63
N PRO A 3 14.73 7.03 0.12
CA PRO A 3 13.41 7.62 0.03
C PRO A 3 12.93 8.12 1.40
N LYS A 4 12.27 9.29 1.45
CA LYS A 4 11.78 9.91 2.69
C LYS A 4 10.88 8.99 3.51
N MET A 5 10.03 8.20 2.85
CA MET A 5 9.20 7.17 3.50
C MET A 5 10.01 6.22 4.40
N MET A 6 11.18 5.74 3.96
CA MET A 6 12.02 4.86 4.79
C MET A 6 12.57 5.57 6.03
N ILE A 7 12.74 6.89 5.98
CA ILE A 7 13.21 7.70 7.10
C ILE A 7 12.06 7.94 8.07
N TRP A 8 10.91 8.37 7.57
CA TRP A 8 9.74 8.67 8.38
C TRP A 8 9.17 7.43 9.06
N ILE A 9 9.04 6.30 8.36
CA ILE A 9 8.63 5.03 8.98
C ILE A 9 9.62 4.61 10.07
N LYS A 10 10.94 4.76 9.84
CA LYS A 10 11.94 4.44 10.87
C LYS A 10 11.82 5.36 12.10
N GLN A 11 11.50 6.63 11.89
CA GLN A 11 11.42 7.64 12.95
C GLN A 11 10.14 7.55 13.78
N TYR A 12 8.99 7.35 13.12
CA TYR A 12 7.67 7.43 13.73
C TYR A 12 6.99 6.07 13.90
N GLY A 13 7.50 5.02 13.27
CA GLY A 13 6.91 3.68 13.30
C GLY A 13 5.46 3.68 12.81
N ASP A 14 4.62 2.87 13.44
CA ASP A 14 3.19 2.75 13.13
C ASP A 14 2.39 4.05 13.28
N SER A 15 2.87 5.01 14.08
CA SER A 15 2.21 6.30 14.24
C SER A 15 2.33 7.19 13.00
N PHE A 16 3.28 6.91 12.10
CA PHE A 16 3.49 7.68 10.86
C PHE A 16 2.22 7.78 10.03
N TRP A 17 1.51 6.66 9.89
CA TRP A 17 0.43 6.49 8.92
C TRP A 17 -0.76 7.40 9.16
N ALA A 18 -1.09 7.67 10.43
CA ALA A 18 -2.25 8.45 10.83
C ALA A 18 -1.95 9.95 11.06
N LYS A 19 -0.71 10.39 10.82
CA LYS A 19 -0.34 11.81 10.89
C LYS A 19 -1.04 12.62 9.79
N ASP A 20 -1.25 13.91 10.05
CA ASP A 20 -1.77 14.78 9.01
C ASP A 20 -0.74 14.91 7.88
N VAL A 21 -1.19 14.77 6.64
CA VAL A 21 -0.31 14.82 5.47
C VAL A 21 0.47 16.15 5.39
N ASN A 22 -0.08 17.24 5.93
CA ASN A 22 0.59 18.54 5.91
C ASN A 22 1.73 18.66 6.93
N GLU A 23 1.86 17.75 7.91
CA GLU A 23 3.04 17.68 8.79
C GLU A 23 4.34 17.48 7.99
N PHE A 24 4.24 16.91 6.77
CA PHE A 24 5.39 16.60 5.91
C PHE A 24 5.49 17.47 4.65
N ARG A 25 4.67 18.52 4.53
CA ARG A 25 4.53 19.33 3.31
C ARG A 25 5.58 20.45 3.19
N GLY A 26 6.14 20.90 4.31
CA GLY A 26 7.11 22.00 4.34
C GLY A 26 8.34 21.73 3.46
N LYS A 27 8.94 22.80 2.90
CA LYS A 27 10.18 22.67 2.11
C LYS A 27 11.38 22.19 2.94
N ASP A 28 11.30 22.36 4.25
CA ASP A 28 12.21 21.81 5.25
C ASP A 28 11.99 20.31 5.51
N MET A 29 10.78 19.80 5.21
CA MET A 29 10.41 18.40 5.37
C MET A 29 10.77 17.55 4.14
N ILE A 30 10.55 18.08 2.93
CA ILE A 30 10.82 17.37 1.67
C ILE A 30 11.23 18.34 0.54
N ASP A 31 12.29 17.97 -0.18
CA ASP A 31 12.68 18.61 -1.44
C ASP A 31 11.89 17.97 -2.60
N ALA A 32 10.89 18.69 -3.11
CA ALA A 32 10.01 18.19 -4.16
C ALA A 32 10.74 17.80 -5.47
N LYS A 33 11.93 18.34 -5.73
CA LYS A 33 12.72 18.01 -6.92
C LYS A 33 13.59 16.79 -6.66
N GLU A 34 14.41 16.86 -5.62
CA GLU A 34 15.46 15.86 -5.35
C GLU A 34 14.95 14.60 -4.62
N GLU A 35 13.79 14.70 -3.97
CA GLU A 35 13.22 13.62 -3.13
C GLU A 35 11.87 13.12 -3.66
N SER A 36 11.60 13.40 -4.94
CA SER A 36 10.56 12.74 -5.73
C SER A 36 10.92 11.26 -6.00
N ILE A 37 10.00 10.54 -6.65
CA ILE A 37 10.23 9.16 -7.09
C ILE A 37 11.49 9.13 -7.96
N SER A 38 12.49 8.37 -7.53
CA SER A 38 13.84 8.41 -8.10
C SER A 38 14.54 7.06 -7.97
N CYS A 39 15.82 6.99 -8.32
CA CYS A 39 16.63 5.78 -8.30
C CYS A 39 16.49 5.00 -6.98
N SER A 40 16.42 5.71 -5.86
CA SER A 40 16.41 5.11 -4.53
C SER A 40 15.12 4.36 -4.17
N THR A 41 14.04 4.60 -4.92
CA THR A 41 12.76 3.89 -4.81
C THR A 41 12.90 2.42 -5.24
N CYS A 42 13.74 2.14 -6.24
CA CYS A 42 13.86 0.81 -6.84
C CYS A 42 15.24 0.18 -6.69
N HIS A 43 16.28 0.95 -6.39
CA HIS A 43 17.66 0.46 -6.33
C HIS A 43 18.30 0.63 -4.95
N ASP A 44 19.04 -0.39 -4.51
CA ASP A 44 19.97 -0.24 -3.39
C ASP A 44 21.08 0.76 -3.75
N PRO A 45 21.37 1.79 -2.92
CA PRO A 45 22.30 2.84 -3.28
C PRO A 45 23.77 2.39 -3.25
N LYS A 46 24.08 1.21 -2.69
CA LYS A 46 25.44 0.67 -2.64
C LYS A 46 25.69 -0.29 -3.80
N THR A 47 24.76 -1.19 -4.08
CA THR A 47 24.94 -2.26 -5.08
C THR A 47 24.21 -2.01 -6.39
N MET A 48 23.26 -1.07 -6.42
CA MET A 48 22.33 -0.83 -7.53
C MET A 48 21.45 -2.03 -7.88
N GLU A 49 21.42 -3.08 -7.04
CA GLU A 49 20.45 -4.16 -7.19
C GLU A 49 19.03 -3.64 -6.98
N LEU A 50 18.06 -4.29 -7.64
CA LEU A 50 16.66 -3.99 -7.39
C LEU A 50 16.33 -4.28 -5.92
N ARG A 51 15.56 -3.38 -5.30
CA ARG A 51 15.00 -3.55 -3.97
C ARG A 51 13.58 -3.03 -3.91
N LEU A 52 12.88 -3.47 -2.88
CA LEU A 52 11.63 -2.86 -2.47
C LEU A 52 11.90 -1.84 -1.37
N TYR A 53 11.32 -0.65 -1.45
CA TYR A 53 11.19 0.28 -0.33
C TYR A 53 9.79 0.22 0.30
N SER A 54 8.79 -0.19 -0.50
CA SER A 54 7.36 -0.22 -0.14
C SER A 54 7.08 -1.24 0.98
N GLU A 55 6.56 -0.75 2.10
CA GLU A 55 6.09 -1.58 3.21
C GLU A 55 4.87 -2.44 2.86
N PRO A 56 3.77 -1.90 2.27
CA PRO A 56 2.61 -2.72 1.94
C PRO A 56 2.95 -3.83 0.93
N LEU A 57 3.83 -3.58 -0.05
CA LEU A 57 4.23 -4.64 -0.98
C LEU A 57 5.00 -5.77 -0.27
N ARG A 58 5.91 -5.46 0.66
CA ARG A 58 6.63 -6.49 1.41
C ARG A 58 5.67 -7.36 2.23
N ILE A 59 4.64 -6.76 2.82
CA ILE A 59 3.59 -7.48 3.56
C ILE A 59 2.75 -8.33 2.59
N GLY A 60 2.32 -7.76 1.47
CA GLY A 60 1.52 -8.45 0.45
C GLY A 60 2.25 -9.64 -0.20
N LEU A 61 3.54 -9.48 -0.52
CA LEU A 61 4.38 -10.58 -1.01
C LEU A 61 4.51 -11.70 0.02
N LYS A 62 4.72 -11.36 1.29
CA LYS A 62 4.76 -12.36 2.36
C LYS A 62 3.44 -13.13 2.50
N LYS A 63 2.30 -12.44 2.40
CA LYS A 63 0.95 -13.06 2.43
C LYS A 63 0.71 -14.01 1.24
N THR A 64 1.24 -13.67 0.07
CA THR A 64 1.13 -14.49 -1.15
C THR A 64 2.24 -15.55 -1.27
N GLY A 65 3.04 -15.75 -0.21
CA GLY A 65 4.10 -16.77 -0.17
C GLY A 65 5.35 -16.45 -1.00
N LYS A 66 5.51 -15.21 -1.48
CA LYS A 66 6.66 -14.77 -2.27
C LYS A 66 7.75 -14.16 -1.37
N ASP A 67 8.98 -14.66 -1.50
CA ASP A 67 10.17 -14.09 -0.87
C ASP A 67 11.00 -13.29 -1.89
N TRP A 68 11.16 -11.98 -1.66
CA TRP A 68 11.96 -11.08 -2.50
C TRP A 68 13.38 -11.60 -2.78
N ASN A 69 13.98 -12.31 -1.82
CA ASN A 69 15.34 -12.82 -1.96
C ASN A 69 15.41 -14.04 -2.90
N ASN A 70 14.29 -14.75 -3.08
CA ASN A 70 14.20 -15.99 -3.85
C ASN A 70 13.28 -15.89 -5.09
N ILE A 71 12.92 -14.68 -5.52
CA ILE A 71 12.20 -14.48 -6.79
C ILE A 71 13.15 -14.17 -7.95
N SER A 72 12.70 -14.52 -9.15
CA SER A 72 13.49 -14.33 -10.37
C SER A 72 13.75 -12.85 -10.66
N ARG A 73 14.82 -12.55 -11.41
CA ARG A 73 15.07 -11.20 -11.93
C ARG A 73 13.90 -10.69 -12.78
N ASN A 74 13.20 -11.58 -13.48
CA ASN A 74 12.05 -11.20 -14.30
C ASN A 74 10.91 -10.68 -13.44
N GLU A 75 10.56 -11.40 -12.36
CA GLU A 75 9.53 -10.94 -11.42
C GLU A 75 9.93 -9.65 -10.71
N LYS A 76 11.20 -9.48 -10.32
CA LYS A 76 11.69 -8.23 -9.71
C LYS A 76 11.46 -7.02 -10.61
N ARG A 77 11.56 -7.18 -11.94
CA ARG A 77 11.32 -6.08 -12.91
C ARG A 77 9.88 -5.60 -12.92
N THR A 78 8.92 -6.48 -12.64
CA THR A 78 7.50 -6.13 -12.48
C THR A 78 7.23 -5.58 -11.08
N LEU A 79 7.75 -6.24 -10.05
CA LEU A 79 7.41 -5.93 -8.66
C LEU A 79 7.94 -4.57 -8.18
N VAL A 80 8.97 -4.00 -8.81
CA VAL A 80 9.37 -2.62 -8.51
C VAL A 80 8.31 -1.59 -8.92
N CYS A 81 7.47 -1.89 -9.93
CA CYS A 81 6.33 -1.08 -10.34
C CYS A 81 5.12 -1.32 -9.41
N ALA A 82 4.89 -2.59 -9.04
CA ALA A 82 3.85 -3.03 -8.10
C ALA A 82 4.04 -2.50 -6.67
N GLN A 83 5.08 -1.69 -6.41
CA GLN A 83 5.21 -0.93 -5.18
C GLN A 83 4.15 0.15 -5.04
N CYS A 84 3.62 0.64 -6.17
CA CYS A 84 2.74 1.80 -6.24
C CYS A 84 1.58 1.63 -7.25
N HIS A 85 1.81 0.98 -8.39
CA HIS A 85 0.79 0.77 -9.43
C HIS A 85 -0.08 -0.44 -9.10
N VAL A 86 -0.88 -0.28 -8.05
CA VAL A 86 -1.72 -1.31 -7.45
C VAL A 86 -2.98 -0.69 -6.86
N GLU A 87 -3.99 -1.53 -6.62
CA GLU A 87 -5.10 -1.20 -5.74
C GLU A 87 -4.63 -1.18 -4.28
N TYR A 88 -5.14 -0.22 -3.50
CA TYR A 88 -4.83 -0.13 -2.06
C TYR A 88 -5.95 0.56 -1.27
N TYR A 89 -6.00 0.25 0.02
CA TYR A 89 -6.85 0.96 0.99
C TYR A 89 -6.09 1.29 2.28
N PHE A 90 -6.71 2.10 3.14
CA PHE A 90 -6.17 2.48 4.44
C PHE A 90 -6.84 1.71 5.58
N THR A 91 -6.01 1.16 6.47
CA THR A 91 -6.46 0.33 7.60
C THR A 91 -7.35 1.13 8.56
N HIS A 92 -8.55 0.63 8.82
CA HIS A 92 -9.41 1.14 9.89
C HIS A 92 -8.77 0.87 11.27
N PRO A 93 -8.81 1.80 12.25
CA PRO A 93 -8.16 1.67 13.56
C PRO A 93 -8.52 0.38 14.33
N ASP A 94 -9.73 -0.15 14.14
CA ASP A 94 -10.18 -1.39 14.80
C ASP A 94 -9.44 -2.66 14.33
N ASN A 95 -8.70 -2.57 13.22
CA ASN A 95 -8.10 -3.71 12.51
C ASN A 95 -6.57 -3.68 12.46
N GLY A 96 -5.93 -2.65 13.03
CA GLY A 96 -4.48 -2.49 13.04
C GLY A 96 -4.05 -1.02 13.11
N PRO A 97 -2.76 -0.72 12.84
CA PRO A 97 -2.27 0.65 12.79
C PRO A 97 -3.14 1.52 11.86
N ALA A 98 -3.77 2.55 12.43
CA ALA A 98 -4.69 3.40 11.72
C ALA A 98 -4.02 4.02 10.48
N MET A 99 -4.75 4.08 9.38
CA MET A 99 -4.31 4.65 8.10
C MET A 99 -3.15 3.91 7.41
N ARG A 100 -2.67 2.78 7.93
CA ARG A 100 -1.60 2.01 7.27
C ARG A 100 -2.09 1.46 5.93
N PRO A 101 -1.35 1.65 4.82
CA PRO A 101 -1.74 1.14 3.52
C PRO A 101 -1.68 -0.39 3.48
N VAL A 102 -2.63 -1.00 2.77
CA VAL A 102 -2.72 -2.45 2.55
C VAL A 102 -3.13 -2.70 1.10
N PHE A 103 -2.58 -3.76 0.50
CA PHE A 103 -3.02 -4.28 -0.80
C PHE A 103 -4.02 -5.42 -0.57
N PRO A 104 -5.25 -5.36 -1.12
CA PRO A 104 -6.34 -6.29 -0.82
C PRO A 104 -6.24 -7.62 -1.59
N TRP A 105 -5.08 -8.27 -1.54
CA TRP A 105 -4.74 -9.42 -2.39
C TRP A 105 -4.99 -10.79 -1.75
N ASP A 106 -5.50 -10.83 -0.51
CA ASP A 106 -5.67 -12.09 0.23
C ASP A 106 -6.62 -13.08 -0.47
N ASN A 107 -7.56 -12.57 -1.28
CA ASN A 107 -8.53 -13.39 -2.02
C ASN A 107 -8.15 -13.61 -3.49
N GLY A 108 -7.13 -12.92 -4.01
CA GLY A 108 -6.80 -12.89 -5.43
C GLY A 108 -6.65 -11.47 -5.98
N PHE A 109 -6.44 -11.36 -7.29
CA PHE A 109 -6.18 -10.09 -7.98
C PHE A 109 -7.35 -9.61 -8.85
N ASN A 110 -8.38 -10.44 -9.05
CA ASN A 110 -9.52 -10.05 -9.89
C ASN A 110 -10.43 -9.05 -9.17
N PRO A 111 -11.23 -8.26 -9.92
CA PRO A 111 -12.21 -7.36 -9.32
C PRO A 111 -13.19 -8.05 -8.36
N GLU A 112 -13.63 -9.27 -8.69
CA GLU A 112 -14.53 -10.04 -7.81
C GLU A 112 -13.82 -10.48 -6.52
N ASP A 113 -12.56 -10.90 -6.61
CA ASP A 113 -11.75 -11.30 -5.45
C ASP A 113 -11.61 -10.14 -4.46
N MET A 114 -11.29 -8.95 -4.98
CA MET A 114 -11.20 -7.72 -4.20
C MET A 114 -12.56 -7.29 -3.64
N TYR A 115 -13.65 -7.41 -4.41
CA TYR A 115 -14.99 -7.13 -3.91
C TYR A 115 -15.37 -8.04 -2.73
N GLN A 116 -15.05 -9.34 -2.82
CA GLN A 116 -15.26 -10.28 -1.72
C GLN A 116 -14.35 -9.97 -0.51
N TYR A 117 -13.11 -9.57 -0.75
CA TYR A 117 -12.20 -9.11 0.32
C TYR A 117 -12.82 -7.94 1.08
N TYR A 118 -13.32 -6.92 0.38
CA TYR A 118 -13.90 -5.72 1.00
C TYR A 118 -15.25 -5.93 1.70
N LYS A 119 -15.84 -7.13 1.67
CA LYS A 119 -16.98 -7.46 2.56
C LYS A 119 -16.56 -7.55 4.04
N GLY A 120 -15.27 -7.61 4.32
CA GLY A 120 -14.68 -7.44 5.65
C GLY A 120 -13.74 -6.23 5.70
N HIS A 121 -12.88 -6.21 6.72
CA HIS A 121 -11.82 -5.20 6.94
C HIS A 121 -12.28 -3.75 7.16
N GLY A 122 -13.58 -3.50 7.24
CA GLY A 122 -14.17 -2.24 7.68
C GLY A 122 -14.24 -2.09 9.21
N LYS A 123 -15.08 -1.18 9.68
CA LYS A 123 -15.29 -0.93 11.11
C LYS A 123 -15.78 -2.19 11.84
N LYS A 124 -15.39 -2.37 13.11
CA LYS A 124 -15.98 -3.41 13.98
C LYS A 124 -17.15 -2.84 14.79
N ASP A 125 -18.23 -3.61 14.86
CA ASP A 125 -19.37 -3.31 15.72
C ASP A 125 -19.34 -4.25 16.94
N ALA A 126 -19.02 -3.69 18.12
CA ALA A 126 -18.87 -4.44 19.36
C ALA A 126 -17.94 -5.67 19.20
N ASP A 127 -18.43 -6.87 19.51
CA ASP A 127 -17.67 -8.12 19.43
C ASP A 127 -17.81 -8.84 18.07
N ALA A 128 -18.44 -8.21 17.07
CA ALA A 128 -18.61 -8.80 15.75
C ALA A 128 -17.30 -8.80 14.93
N PRO A 129 -17.17 -9.70 13.93
CA PRO A 129 -16.12 -9.58 12.91
C PRO A 129 -16.18 -8.20 12.21
N PRO A 130 -15.06 -7.73 11.63
CA PRO A 130 -15.05 -6.50 10.84
C PRO A 130 -16.15 -6.51 9.77
N GLY A 131 -16.95 -5.44 9.74
CA GLY A 131 -17.97 -5.26 8.71
C GLY A 131 -17.36 -4.91 7.34
N PRO A 132 -18.22 -4.66 6.34
CA PRO A 132 -17.77 -4.23 5.01
C PRO A 132 -16.95 -2.95 5.06
N PHE A 133 -15.84 -2.94 4.32
CA PHE A 133 -15.03 -1.76 4.12
C PHE A 133 -15.77 -0.72 3.25
N SER A 134 -15.57 0.55 3.55
CA SER A 134 -16.04 1.65 2.72
C SER A 134 -15.07 2.83 2.85
N ASP A 135 -14.68 3.39 1.70
CA ASP A 135 -13.86 4.59 1.64
C ASP A 135 -14.70 5.85 1.93
N TRP A 136 -15.91 5.91 1.37
CA TRP A 136 -16.86 7.00 1.65
C TRP A 136 -18.30 6.56 1.41
N VAL A 137 -19.24 7.27 2.05
CA VAL A 137 -20.66 7.15 1.77
C VAL A 137 -21.04 8.16 0.69
N HIS A 138 -21.59 7.68 -0.43
CA HIS A 138 -21.97 8.53 -1.54
C HIS A 138 -23.02 9.57 -1.11
N ALA A 139 -22.74 10.86 -1.34
CA ALA A 139 -23.52 11.95 -0.76
C ALA A 139 -24.99 11.99 -1.20
N ALA A 140 -25.31 11.55 -2.43
CA ALA A 140 -26.68 11.50 -2.92
C ALA A 140 -27.41 10.21 -2.50
N SER A 141 -27.00 9.06 -3.07
CA SER A 141 -27.61 7.75 -2.85
C SER A 141 -27.43 7.14 -1.45
N LYS A 142 -26.52 7.66 -0.62
CA LYS A 142 -26.18 7.13 0.71
C LYS A 142 -25.58 5.71 0.71
N VAL A 143 -25.15 5.23 -0.45
CA VAL A 143 -24.50 3.92 -0.59
C VAL A 143 -23.04 4.01 -0.12
N PRO A 144 -22.54 3.11 0.74
CA PRO A 144 -21.12 2.98 1.04
C PRO A 144 -20.37 2.48 -0.19
N LEU A 145 -19.32 3.21 -0.61
CA LEU A 145 -18.55 2.93 -1.81
C LEU A 145 -17.10 2.54 -1.48
N ILE A 146 -16.52 1.79 -2.41
CA ILE A 146 -15.10 1.45 -2.48
C ILE A 146 -14.51 2.26 -3.64
N LYS A 147 -13.34 2.86 -3.44
CA LYS A 147 -12.57 3.53 -4.49
C LYS A 147 -11.58 2.51 -5.04
N MET A 148 -11.51 2.37 -6.36
CA MET A 148 -10.41 1.65 -7.02
C MET A 148 -9.33 2.63 -7.49
N GLN A 149 -8.06 2.29 -7.29
CA GLN A 149 -6.88 3.09 -7.62
C GLN A 149 -5.95 2.26 -8.51
N HIS A 150 -5.67 2.75 -9.73
CA HIS A 150 -4.60 2.30 -10.63
C HIS A 150 -4.12 0.83 -10.42
N PRO A 151 -5.00 -0.17 -10.63
CA PRO A 151 -4.72 -1.59 -10.36
C PRO A 151 -3.90 -2.24 -11.48
N ASP A 152 -2.82 -1.57 -11.91
CA ASP A 152 -2.09 -1.95 -13.12
C ASP A 152 -1.41 -3.32 -12.95
N PHE A 153 -0.82 -3.61 -11.78
CA PHE A 153 -0.20 -4.91 -11.51
C PHE A 153 -1.23 -6.03 -11.52
N GLU A 154 -2.35 -5.83 -10.84
CA GLU A 154 -3.42 -6.82 -10.71
C GLU A 154 -4.08 -7.09 -12.05
N THR A 155 -4.23 -6.06 -12.89
CA THR A 155 -4.76 -6.19 -14.26
C THR A 155 -3.75 -6.83 -15.22
N PHE A 156 -2.45 -6.63 -15.01
CA PHE A 156 -1.41 -7.13 -15.91
C PHE A 156 -1.05 -8.60 -15.67
N GLN A 157 -1.12 -9.07 -14.43
CA GLN A 157 -0.49 -10.34 -14.03
C GLN A 157 -1.17 -11.60 -14.58
N ASP A 158 -2.41 -11.49 -15.06
CA ASP A 158 -3.19 -12.56 -15.70
C ASP A 158 -3.76 -12.18 -17.08
N GLY A 159 -3.27 -11.08 -17.66
CA GLY A 159 -3.65 -10.58 -18.99
C GLY A 159 -2.92 -11.22 -20.17
#